data_AF-A0A8K0HTD1-F1
#
_entry.id   AF-A0A8K0HTD1-F1
#
_cell.length_a   1.000
_cell.length_b   1.000
_cell.length_c   1.000
_cell.angle_alpha   90.00
_cell.angle_beta   90.00
_cell.angle_gamma   90.00
#
_symmetry.space_group_name_H-M   'P 1'
#
loop_
_entity.id
_entity.type
_entity.pdbx_description
1 polymer ?
#
loop_
_entity_poly.entity_id
_entity_poly.type
_entity_poly.pdbx_seq_one_letter_code
_entity_poly.pdbx_strand_id
1 'polypeptide(L)'
;MEKRRLASASNWPGLPEDLLDSIIPRLVYISDYIRFSAVCKSWNSVALKHKQKRERLTNHQYPLLLLISSRIEGCTSVSPYVFNFMTKSGIQDIQLHRFFWYGRCRGCLIYIRQACYEFFDVRIMPKHIDDFGTPIDLPRLCCFRPGHTRPDKVKSVVLSRDPCFGSFDVLITSYSCYAAHMKFDSKNWTCSGLGRSDYFASLVFYKDHILGASNRGGVLSLDVNIDHSLVPKGEKILPDLEHVRDSSGCFLVEATNGDLLMVLWYHDFDIHERYKLYKLLYSNGQHERIPIANLSGDSIFWGINHPVSVLASDYPGLCRPNSIYLICQRQPSDYICEEFNFEDRSMREDEIDEPYLTSASWIVPPIKL
;
A
#
# COMPACT_ATOMS: atom_id res chain seq x y z
N MET A 1 32.57 27.91 52.60
CA MET A 1 31.85 26.64 52.36
C MET A 1 30.61 26.98 51.53
N GLU A 2 30.72 26.81 50.22
CA GLU A 2 29.81 27.37 49.23
C GLU A 2 28.74 26.33 48.85
N LYS A 3 27.47 26.62 49.12
CA LYS A 3 26.35 25.74 48.76
C LYS A 3 26.13 25.80 47.25
N ARG A 4 26.46 24.70 46.55
CA ARG A 4 26.05 24.45 45.16
C ARG A 4 24.54 24.65 45.01
N ARG A 5 24.12 25.61 44.17
CA ARG A 5 22.74 25.71 43.68
C ARG A 5 22.48 24.52 42.76
N LEU A 6 21.64 23.58 43.22
CA LEU A 6 21.04 22.57 42.35
C LEU A 6 20.13 23.29 41.34
N ALA A 7 20.36 23.08 40.05
CA ALA A 7 19.46 23.53 39.00
C ALA A 7 18.07 22.95 39.29
N SER A 8 17.08 23.82 39.48
CA SER A 8 15.70 23.42 39.73
C SER A 8 15.21 22.55 38.58
N ALA A 9 14.74 21.34 38.90
CA ALA A 9 14.06 20.48 37.95
C ALA A 9 12.98 21.31 37.22
N SER A 10 13.05 21.34 35.89
CA SER A 10 12.13 22.17 35.10
C SER A 10 10.70 21.68 35.31
N ASN A 11 9.82 22.58 35.76
CA ASN A 11 8.46 22.27 36.18
C ASN A 11 7.50 22.10 34.98
N TRP A 12 7.99 21.56 33.86
CA TRP A 12 7.24 21.30 32.63
C TRP A 12 5.93 20.54 32.86
N PRO A 13 5.86 19.52 33.75
CA PRO A 13 4.60 18.83 34.02
C PRO A 13 3.50 19.71 34.62
N GLY A 14 3.84 20.88 35.18
CA GLY A 14 2.93 21.85 35.80
C GLY A 14 2.58 23.05 34.91
N LEU A 15 2.80 22.97 33.59
CA LEU A 15 2.39 24.01 32.65
C LEU A 15 0.86 24.24 32.69
N PRO A 16 0.42 25.51 32.73
CA PRO A 16 -0.99 25.88 32.56
C PRO A 16 -1.61 25.35 31.25
N GLU A 17 -2.91 25.00 31.29
CA GLU A 17 -3.63 24.42 30.14
C GLU A 17 -3.60 25.34 28.91
N ASP A 18 -3.67 26.66 29.08
CA ASP A 18 -3.63 27.66 28.01
C ASP A 18 -2.30 27.65 27.24
N LEU A 19 -1.19 27.39 27.92
CA LEU A 19 0.11 27.23 27.25
C LEU A 19 0.18 25.89 26.50
N LEU A 20 -0.36 24.81 27.09
CA LEU A 20 -0.47 23.50 26.44
C LEU A 20 -1.34 23.57 25.17
N ASP A 21 -2.46 24.30 25.24
CA ASP A 21 -3.37 24.58 24.13
C ASP A 21 -2.67 25.36 23.00
N SER A 22 -1.71 26.21 23.32
CA SER A 22 -0.93 26.96 22.32
C SER A 22 0.17 26.12 21.65
N ILE A 23 0.65 25.08 22.32
CA ILE A 23 1.70 24.18 21.85
C ILE A 23 1.13 23.14 20.88
N ILE A 24 -0.01 22.54 21.20
CA ILE A 24 -0.62 21.45 20.41
C ILE A 24 -0.75 21.77 18.92
N PRO A 25 -1.24 22.95 18.49
CA PRO A 25 -1.37 23.30 17.08
C PRO A 25 -0.03 23.40 16.34
N ARG A 26 1.08 23.54 17.06
CA ARG A 26 2.44 23.63 16.50
C ARG A 26 3.15 22.27 16.43
N LEU A 27 2.55 21.22 16.98
CA LEU A 27 3.06 19.86 16.91
C LEU A 27 2.74 19.24 15.54
N VAL A 28 3.58 19.56 14.56
CA VAL A 28 3.48 19.11 13.17
C VAL A 28 3.42 17.57 13.06
N TYR A 29 4.18 16.86 13.90
CA TYR A 29 4.36 15.41 13.79
C TYR A 29 3.53 14.61 14.80
N ILE A 30 2.95 13.47 14.39
CA ILE A 30 2.15 12.59 15.26
C ILE A 30 2.97 12.04 16.44
N SER A 31 4.25 11.73 16.22
CA SER A 31 5.17 11.29 17.26
C SER A 31 5.31 12.30 18.40
N ASP A 32 5.36 13.59 18.07
CA ASP A 32 5.54 14.65 19.07
C ASP A 32 4.27 14.86 19.88
N TYR A 33 3.10 14.68 19.26
CA TYR A 33 1.82 14.68 19.97
C TYR A 33 1.65 13.46 20.88
N ILE A 34 2.07 12.27 20.44
CA ILE A 34 2.05 11.07 21.31
C ILE A 34 2.95 11.32 22.52
N ARG A 35 4.19 11.78 22.28
CA ARG A 35 5.14 12.15 23.36
C ARG A 35 4.56 13.21 24.28
N PHE A 36 3.94 14.26 23.73
CA PHE A 36 3.24 15.30 24.48
C PHE A 36 2.12 14.70 25.35
N SER A 37 1.28 13.82 24.80
CA SER A 37 0.18 13.18 25.51
C SER A 37 0.62 12.19 26.58
N ALA A 38 1.88 11.73 26.52
CA ALA A 38 2.45 10.74 27.43
C ALA A 38 3.20 11.38 28.63
N VAL A 39 3.32 12.71 28.70
CA VAL A 39 4.07 13.40 29.76
C VAL A 39 3.43 13.22 31.14
N CYS A 40 2.16 13.56 31.28
CA CYS A 40 1.39 13.40 32.52
C CYS A 40 -0.13 13.45 32.25
N LYS A 41 -0.95 13.17 33.26
CA LYS A 41 -2.42 13.19 33.14
C LYS A 41 -2.97 14.55 32.68
N SER A 42 -2.37 15.65 33.09
CA SER A 42 -2.79 17.01 32.71
C SER A 42 -2.60 17.24 31.21
N TRP A 43 -1.42 16.91 30.69
CA TRP A 43 -1.11 17.04 29.26
C TRP A 43 -1.94 16.08 28.40
N ASN A 44 -2.16 14.87 28.90
CA ASN A 44 -3.03 13.89 28.25
C ASN A 44 -4.48 14.40 28.13
N SER A 45 -5.02 15.01 29.19
CA SER A 45 -6.35 15.63 29.19
C SER A 45 -6.49 16.71 28.13
N VAL A 46 -5.50 17.62 28.05
CA VAL A 46 -5.48 18.69 27.03
C VAL A 46 -5.34 18.11 25.63
N ALA A 47 -4.47 17.11 25.43
CA ALA A 47 -4.35 16.39 24.17
C ALA A 47 -5.70 15.79 23.72
N LEU A 48 -6.40 15.10 24.62
CA LEU A 48 -7.72 14.50 24.35
C LEU A 48 -8.77 15.54 23.96
N LYS A 49 -8.79 16.73 24.58
CA LYS A 49 -9.70 17.83 24.20
C LYS A 49 -9.49 18.28 22.74
N HIS A 50 -8.24 18.27 22.27
CA HIS A 50 -7.88 18.65 20.91
C HIS A 50 -7.88 17.48 19.91
N LYS A 51 -8.22 16.26 20.34
CA LYS A 51 -8.16 15.05 19.50
C LYS A 51 -8.89 15.25 18.17
N GLN A 52 -10.14 15.71 18.17
CA GLN A 52 -10.93 15.90 16.94
C GLN A 52 -10.43 17.04 16.03
N LYS A 53 -9.98 18.16 16.62
CA LYS A 53 -9.43 19.30 15.86
C LYS A 53 -8.08 18.95 15.26
N ARG A 54 -7.31 18.13 15.96
CA ARG A 54 -6.00 17.67 15.53
C ARG A 54 -6.11 16.47 14.59
N GLU A 55 -7.12 15.62 14.69
CA GLU A 55 -7.46 14.61 13.67
C GLU A 55 -7.61 15.23 12.27
N ARG A 56 -8.01 16.51 12.19
CA ARG A 56 -8.07 17.31 10.95
C ARG A 56 -6.74 17.99 10.56
N LEU A 57 -5.74 18.05 11.46
CA LEU A 57 -4.40 18.58 11.20
C LEU A 57 -3.38 17.45 10.98
N THR A 58 -3.62 16.27 11.57
CA THR A 58 -2.89 15.01 11.40
C THR A 58 -3.19 14.28 10.11
N ASN A 59 -3.85 14.94 9.17
CA ASN A 59 -4.01 14.44 7.82
C ASN A 59 -2.65 14.26 7.10
N HIS A 60 -1.55 14.69 7.73
CA HIS A 60 -0.16 14.39 7.43
C HIS A 60 0.34 13.06 8.06
N GLN A 61 -0.55 12.12 8.38
CA GLN A 61 -0.14 10.81 8.87
C GLN A 61 0.71 10.12 7.78
N TYR A 62 1.99 9.88 8.10
CA TYR A 62 3.00 9.36 7.18
C TYR A 62 2.55 8.07 6.48
N PRO A 63 2.97 7.78 5.23
CA PRO A 63 3.04 6.42 4.73
C PRO A 63 3.78 5.55 5.76
N LEU A 64 3.04 4.64 6.37
CA LEU A 64 3.54 3.62 7.25
C LEU A 64 3.92 2.42 6.39
N LEU A 65 5.00 1.75 6.73
CA LEU A 65 5.40 0.52 6.06
C LEU A 65 4.89 -0.67 6.88
N LEU A 66 3.86 -1.35 6.39
CA LEU A 66 3.41 -2.61 6.99
C LEU A 66 4.37 -3.72 6.56
N LEU A 67 5.16 -4.18 7.53
CA LEU A 67 6.10 -5.28 7.36
C LEU A 67 5.47 -6.56 7.88
N ILE A 68 5.65 -7.63 7.12
CA ILE A 68 5.26 -8.97 7.54
C ILE A 68 6.51 -9.83 7.58
N SER A 69 6.99 -10.09 8.80
CA SER A 69 8.14 -10.96 9.04
C SER A 69 7.71 -12.29 9.68
N SER A 70 8.37 -13.38 9.27
CA SER A 70 8.37 -14.61 10.04
C SER A 70 9.37 -14.45 11.19
N ARG A 71 8.90 -14.52 12.44
CA ARG A 71 9.75 -14.25 13.62
C ARG A 71 10.96 -15.18 13.76
N ILE A 72 10.98 -16.35 13.10
CA ILE A 72 12.03 -17.36 13.19
C ILE A 72 12.12 -18.16 11.88
N GLU A 73 13.33 -18.44 11.42
CA GLU A 73 13.63 -19.36 10.31
C GLU A 73 12.99 -20.74 10.57
N GLY A 74 12.13 -21.21 9.67
CA GLY A 74 11.41 -22.49 9.83
C GLY A 74 10.11 -22.42 10.65
N CYS A 75 9.73 -21.26 11.18
CA CYS A 75 8.44 -21.09 11.86
C CYS A 75 7.33 -20.67 10.88
N THR A 76 6.15 -21.28 11.02
CA THR A 76 4.95 -20.91 10.24
C THR A 76 4.21 -19.71 10.82
N SER A 77 4.64 -19.19 11.97
CA SER A 77 4.01 -18.06 12.65
C SER A 77 4.54 -16.73 12.11
N VAL A 78 3.77 -16.16 11.19
CA VAL A 78 4.02 -14.85 10.61
C VAL A 78 3.31 -13.78 11.45
N SER A 79 4.02 -12.72 11.85
CA SER A 79 3.46 -11.59 12.60
C SER A 79 3.63 -10.29 11.80
N PRO A 80 2.56 -9.65 11.35
CA PRO A 80 2.65 -8.31 10.81
C PRO A 80 2.92 -7.30 11.93
N TYR A 81 3.67 -6.26 11.62
CA TYR A 81 3.77 -5.07 12.45
C TYR A 81 3.96 -3.86 11.55
N VAL A 82 3.58 -2.70 12.09
CA VAL A 82 3.67 -1.45 11.34
C VAL A 82 5.03 -0.83 11.65
N PHE A 83 5.87 -0.71 10.65
CA PHE A 83 7.12 0.01 10.71
C PHE A 83 6.90 1.46 10.29
N ASN A 84 7.26 2.40 11.16
CA ASN A 84 7.36 3.78 10.73
C ASN A 84 8.74 3.97 10.09
N PHE A 85 8.73 4.10 8.76
CA PHE A 85 9.94 4.24 7.96
C PHE A 85 10.78 5.46 8.38
N MET A 86 10.12 6.55 8.77
CA MET A 86 10.81 7.80 9.13
C MET A 86 11.48 7.75 10.49
N THR A 87 10.79 7.21 11.49
CA THR A 87 11.35 7.12 12.85
C THR A 87 12.23 5.89 13.02
N LYS A 88 12.38 5.08 11.96
CA LYS A 88 13.00 3.75 11.98
C LYS A 88 12.56 2.95 13.20
N SER A 89 11.27 3.03 13.52
CA SER A 89 10.71 2.45 14.74
C SER A 89 9.49 1.60 14.43
N GLY A 90 9.49 0.38 14.95
CA GLY A 90 8.32 -0.49 14.92
C GLY A 90 7.23 -0.01 15.89
N ILE A 91 6.00 0.02 15.40
CA ILE A 91 4.78 0.04 16.22
C ILE A 91 4.36 -1.42 16.37
N GLN A 92 4.81 -2.05 17.46
CA GLN A 92 4.45 -3.41 17.82
C GLN A 92 3.14 -3.41 18.62
N ASP A 93 1.98 -3.26 17.96
CA ASP A 93 0.72 -3.65 18.61
C ASP A 93 -0.49 -3.78 17.69
N ILE A 94 -0.34 -4.32 16.47
CA ILE A 94 -1.52 -4.80 15.75
C ILE A 94 -1.54 -6.32 15.90
N GLN A 95 -2.42 -6.79 16.79
CA GLN A 95 -2.72 -8.22 17.03
C GLN A 95 -3.38 -8.83 15.77
N LEU A 96 -2.61 -8.94 14.69
CA LEU A 96 -3.03 -9.55 13.44
C LEU A 96 -2.45 -10.97 13.41
N HIS A 97 -3.09 -11.90 14.10
CA HIS A 97 -2.62 -13.28 14.17
C HIS A 97 -2.81 -14.05 12.84
N ARG A 98 -1.73 -14.71 12.37
CA ARG A 98 -1.71 -15.83 11.39
C ARG A 98 -2.38 -15.54 10.03
N PHE A 99 -1.77 -14.66 9.22
CA PHE A 99 -2.25 -14.32 7.88
C PHE A 99 -1.30 -14.77 6.76
N PHE A 100 -1.86 -15.09 5.59
CA PHE A 100 -1.13 -15.64 4.44
C PHE A 100 -0.86 -14.59 3.35
N TRP A 101 -1.73 -13.58 3.24
CA TRP A 101 -1.56 -12.43 2.35
C TRP A 101 -2.25 -11.19 2.92
N TYR A 102 -1.67 -10.03 2.65
CA TYR A 102 -2.23 -8.72 2.95
C TYR A 102 -2.08 -7.84 1.73
N GLY A 103 -2.92 -6.84 1.59
CA GLY A 103 -2.74 -5.80 0.59
C GLY A 103 -3.57 -4.58 0.91
N ARG A 104 -3.32 -3.51 0.16
CA ARG A 104 -4.07 -2.26 0.26
C ARG A 104 -4.77 -2.01 -1.04
N CYS A 105 -6.06 -1.67 -1.01
CA CYS A 105 -6.77 -1.15 -2.17
C CYS A 105 -7.72 -0.05 -1.71
N ARG A 106 -7.71 1.11 -2.40
CA ARG A 106 -8.56 2.28 -2.08
C ARG A 106 -8.48 2.75 -0.61
N GLY A 107 -7.38 2.45 0.09
CA GLY A 107 -7.19 2.81 1.50
C GLY A 107 -7.67 1.75 2.51
N CYS A 108 -8.35 0.70 2.07
CA CYS A 108 -8.70 -0.44 2.89
C CYS A 108 -7.52 -1.42 2.99
N LEU A 109 -7.39 -2.06 4.15
CA LEU A 109 -6.51 -3.21 4.32
C LEU A 109 -7.30 -4.48 4.06
N ILE A 110 -6.78 -5.35 3.21
CA ILE A 110 -7.41 -6.62 2.85
C ILE A 110 -6.56 -7.75 3.37
N TYR A 111 -7.22 -8.71 4.02
CA TYR A 111 -6.61 -9.85 4.68
C TYR A 111 -7.14 -11.11 4.04
N ILE A 112 -6.21 -12.00 3.66
CA ILE A 112 -6.56 -13.32 3.19
C ILE A 112 -5.84 -14.33 4.05
N ARG A 113 -6.62 -15.17 4.72
CA ARG A 113 -6.14 -16.25 5.58
C ARG A 113 -6.53 -17.58 4.97
N GLN A 114 -5.57 -18.50 4.90
CA GLN A 114 -5.91 -19.88 4.58
C GLN A 114 -6.66 -20.50 5.77
N ALA A 115 -7.93 -20.84 5.57
CA ALA A 115 -8.77 -21.49 6.57
C ALA A 115 -8.49 -23.00 6.61
N CYS A 116 -8.37 -23.61 5.43
CA CYS A 116 -7.92 -24.99 5.23
C CYS A 116 -7.31 -25.15 3.82
N TYR A 117 -7.05 -26.39 3.39
CA TYR A 117 -6.48 -26.67 2.07
C TYR A 117 -7.32 -26.11 0.90
N GLU A 118 -8.64 -26.04 1.05
CA GLU A 118 -9.57 -25.68 -0.02
C GLU A 118 -10.19 -24.28 0.11
N PHE A 119 -10.09 -23.65 1.29
CA PHE A 119 -10.80 -22.40 1.58
C PHE A 119 -9.89 -21.31 2.12
N PHE A 120 -10.14 -20.10 1.65
CA PHE A 120 -9.55 -18.87 2.16
C PHE A 120 -10.63 -17.97 2.77
N ASP A 121 -10.39 -17.49 3.99
CA ASP A 121 -11.18 -16.43 4.60
C ASP A 121 -10.66 -15.08 4.07
N VAL A 122 -11.54 -14.24 3.56
CA VAL A 122 -11.22 -12.90 3.05
C VAL A 122 -11.91 -11.86 3.91
N ARG A 123 -11.13 -10.91 4.45
CA ARG A 123 -11.61 -9.85 5.32
C ARG A 123 -11.12 -8.49 4.83
N ILE A 124 -12.00 -7.51 4.83
CA ILE A 124 -11.66 -6.12 4.50
C ILE A 124 -11.77 -5.28 5.77
N MET A 125 -10.70 -4.55 6.09
CA MET A 125 -10.67 -3.53 7.13
C MET A 125 -10.73 -2.15 6.49
N PRO A 126 -11.81 -1.39 6.73
CA PRO A 126 -11.96 0.00 6.28
C PRO A 126 -10.86 0.95 6.76
N LYS A 127 -10.74 2.09 6.07
CA LYS A 127 -9.64 3.08 6.14
C LYS A 127 -9.50 3.82 7.49
N HIS A 128 -10.42 3.67 8.44
CA HIS A 128 -10.44 4.47 9.67
C HIS A 128 -9.55 3.86 10.78
N ILE A 129 -8.35 4.40 10.98
CA ILE A 129 -7.39 3.97 12.02
C ILE A 129 -7.93 4.15 13.45
N ASP A 130 -8.82 5.13 13.67
CA ASP A 130 -9.29 5.46 15.02
C ASP A 130 -10.31 4.46 15.58
N ASP A 131 -10.97 3.67 14.71
CA ASP A 131 -11.98 2.66 15.11
C ASP A 131 -11.96 1.37 14.27
N PHE A 132 -11.06 1.23 13.28
CA PHE A 132 -11.06 0.17 12.25
C PHE A 132 -12.48 -0.30 11.98
N GLY A 133 -13.30 0.58 11.37
CA GLY A 133 -14.74 0.39 11.25
C GLY A 133 -15.12 -1.06 10.92
N THR A 134 -16.28 -1.53 11.41
CA THR A 134 -16.63 -2.95 11.48
C THR A 134 -16.03 -3.80 10.34
N PRO A 135 -15.16 -4.77 10.65
CA PRO A 135 -14.55 -5.63 9.64
C PRO A 135 -15.61 -6.24 8.72
N ILE A 136 -15.37 -6.22 7.41
CA ILE A 136 -16.25 -6.86 6.44
C ILE A 136 -15.70 -8.24 6.12
N ASP A 137 -16.36 -9.27 6.65
CA ASP A 137 -16.07 -10.67 6.34
C ASP A 137 -16.79 -11.08 5.05
N LEU A 138 -16.03 -11.50 4.06
CA LEU A 138 -16.55 -11.98 2.79
C LEU A 138 -16.80 -13.50 2.85
N PRO A 139 -17.68 -14.05 1.98
CA PRO A 139 -17.81 -15.49 1.79
C PRO A 139 -16.46 -16.17 1.57
N ARG A 140 -16.34 -17.41 2.02
CA ARG A 140 -15.11 -18.19 1.84
C ARG A 140 -14.79 -18.40 0.36
N LEU A 141 -13.56 -18.12 0.00
CA LEU A 141 -13.06 -18.30 -1.35
C LEU A 141 -12.57 -19.74 -1.53
N CYS A 142 -13.14 -20.45 -2.51
CA CYS A 142 -12.90 -21.88 -2.76
C CYS A 142 -12.25 -22.20 -4.11
N CYS A 143 -11.94 -21.17 -4.90
CA CYS A 143 -11.62 -21.33 -6.31
C CYS A 143 -10.12 -21.50 -6.62
N PHE A 144 -9.27 -21.14 -5.67
CA PHE A 144 -7.84 -21.37 -5.78
C PHE A 144 -7.54 -22.81 -5.40
N ARG A 145 -7.69 -23.70 -6.39
CA ARG A 145 -7.33 -25.11 -6.19
C ARG A 145 -5.82 -25.21 -6.00
N PRO A 146 -5.34 -25.76 -4.87
CA PRO A 146 -3.93 -26.04 -4.71
C PRO A 146 -3.46 -27.03 -5.79
N GLY A 147 -2.46 -26.62 -6.57
CA GLY A 147 -1.65 -27.59 -7.32
C GLY A 147 -0.98 -28.57 -6.33
N HIS A 148 -0.63 -29.77 -6.80
CA HIS A 148 -0.23 -30.93 -5.99
C HIS A 148 0.93 -30.78 -4.97
N THR A 149 1.46 -29.57 -4.73
CA THR A 149 2.51 -29.33 -3.74
C THR A 149 2.37 -28.07 -2.88
N ARG A 150 1.60 -27.02 -3.28
CA ARG A 150 1.42 -25.77 -2.49
C ARG A 150 0.10 -25.06 -2.78
N PRO A 151 -0.53 -24.40 -1.78
CA PRO A 151 -1.66 -23.50 -2.01
C PRO A 151 -1.28 -22.36 -2.95
N ASP A 152 -2.15 -22.08 -3.92
CA ASP A 152 -1.98 -21.00 -4.88
C ASP A 152 -1.89 -19.66 -4.14
N LYS A 153 -0.86 -18.87 -4.46
CA LYS A 153 -0.62 -17.60 -3.76
C LYS A 153 -1.48 -16.52 -4.41
N VAL A 154 -2.12 -15.70 -3.57
CA VAL A 154 -2.78 -14.48 -4.02
C VAL A 154 -1.70 -13.55 -4.58
N LYS A 155 -1.98 -13.01 -5.77
CA LYS A 155 -1.13 -12.05 -6.46
C LYS A 155 -1.59 -10.62 -6.24
N SER A 156 -2.88 -10.35 -6.41
CA SER A 156 -3.43 -9.00 -6.24
C SER A 156 -4.90 -9.03 -5.84
N VAL A 157 -5.36 -7.96 -5.20
CA VAL A 157 -6.76 -7.78 -4.81
C VAL A 157 -7.22 -6.36 -5.08
N VAL A 158 -8.20 -6.23 -5.96
CA VAL A 158 -8.78 -4.95 -6.38
C VAL A 158 -10.20 -4.81 -5.85
N LEU A 159 -10.50 -3.63 -5.31
CA LEU A 159 -11.85 -3.19 -4.96
C LEU A 159 -12.35 -2.23 -6.03
N SER A 160 -13.58 -2.42 -6.50
CA SER A 160 -14.19 -1.48 -7.45
C SER A 160 -14.51 -0.12 -6.82
N ARG A 161 -14.84 -0.11 -5.53
CA ARG A 161 -15.09 1.12 -4.77
C ARG A 161 -14.59 0.97 -3.35
N ASP A 162 -14.34 2.08 -2.67
CA ASP A 162 -14.15 2.07 -1.24
C ASP A 162 -15.46 1.60 -0.56
N PRO A 163 -15.43 0.49 0.20
CA PRO A 163 -16.59 -0.07 0.91
C PRO A 163 -17.30 0.91 1.84
N CYS A 164 -16.64 1.97 2.30
CA CYS A 164 -17.26 3.01 3.11
C CYS A 164 -18.38 3.77 2.37
N PHE A 165 -18.40 3.74 1.03
CA PHE A 165 -19.38 4.46 0.20
C PHE A 165 -20.52 3.57 -0.33
N GLY A 166 -20.71 2.39 0.25
CA GLY A 166 -21.81 1.49 -0.12
C GLY A 166 -21.36 0.36 -1.04
N SER A 167 -21.94 0.24 -2.24
CA SER A 167 -21.70 -0.92 -3.11
C SER A 167 -20.27 -1.00 -3.64
N PHE A 168 -19.67 -2.18 -3.49
CA PHE A 168 -18.32 -2.49 -3.98
C PHE A 168 -18.22 -3.96 -4.41
N ASP A 169 -17.39 -4.19 -5.41
CA ASP A 169 -17.04 -5.51 -5.93
C ASP A 169 -15.60 -5.83 -5.56
N VAL A 170 -15.28 -7.12 -5.48
CA VAL A 170 -13.94 -7.62 -5.11
C VAL A 170 -13.43 -8.55 -6.20
N LEU A 171 -12.26 -8.23 -6.75
CA LEU A 171 -11.53 -9.10 -7.66
C LEU A 171 -10.21 -9.55 -7.03
N ILE A 172 -9.99 -10.85 -6.95
CA ILE A 172 -8.77 -11.47 -6.45
C ILE A 172 -8.13 -12.27 -7.58
N THR A 173 -6.83 -12.09 -7.81
CA THR A 173 -6.07 -12.92 -8.75
C THR A 173 -4.96 -13.70 -8.07
N SER A 174 -4.58 -14.82 -8.68
CA SER A 174 -3.51 -15.68 -8.19
C SER A 174 -2.36 -15.83 -9.17
N TYR A 175 -1.22 -16.31 -8.66
CA TYR A 175 -0.05 -16.59 -9.49
C TYR A 175 -0.30 -17.72 -10.50
N SER A 176 -1.22 -18.65 -10.21
CA SER A 176 -1.60 -19.71 -11.15
C SER A 176 -2.60 -19.27 -12.22
N CYS A 177 -2.75 -17.96 -12.46
CA CYS A 177 -3.63 -17.39 -13.47
C CYS A 177 -5.11 -17.70 -13.21
N TYR A 178 -5.59 -17.59 -11.97
CA TYR A 178 -7.02 -17.61 -11.67
C TYR A 178 -7.50 -16.23 -11.23
N ALA A 179 -8.74 -15.91 -11.58
CA ALA A 179 -9.46 -14.72 -11.12
C ALA A 179 -10.73 -15.15 -10.39
N ALA A 180 -10.97 -14.56 -9.22
CA ALA A 180 -12.18 -14.72 -8.44
C ALA A 180 -12.82 -13.36 -8.24
N HIS A 181 -14.04 -13.19 -8.75
CA HIS A 181 -14.81 -11.97 -8.65
C HIS A 181 -16.04 -12.19 -7.76
N MET A 182 -16.34 -11.21 -6.93
CA MET A 182 -17.56 -11.16 -6.17
C MET A 182 -18.20 -9.79 -6.31
N LYS A 183 -19.41 -9.78 -6.87
CA LYS A 183 -20.25 -8.59 -6.95
C LYS A 183 -20.80 -8.23 -5.57
N PHE A 184 -21.04 -6.95 -5.34
CA PHE A 184 -21.78 -6.47 -4.17
C PHE A 184 -23.11 -7.23 -4.03
N ASP A 185 -23.47 -7.61 -2.79
CA ASP A 185 -24.62 -8.45 -2.44
C ASP A 185 -24.62 -9.91 -2.95
N SER A 186 -23.61 -10.34 -3.71
CA SER A 186 -23.44 -11.76 -4.06
C SER A 186 -22.97 -12.56 -2.84
N LYS A 187 -23.51 -13.76 -2.67
CA LYS A 187 -23.03 -14.73 -1.68
C LYS A 187 -21.95 -15.68 -2.23
N ASN A 188 -21.74 -15.66 -3.54
CA ASN A 188 -20.88 -16.62 -4.23
C ASN A 188 -19.78 -15.91 -5.01
N TRP A 189 -18.60 -16.53 -5.00
CA TRP A 189 -17.50 -16.17 -5.87
C TRP A 189 -17.74 -16.72 -7.28
N THR A 190 -17.51 -15.87 -8.28
CA THR A 190 -17.45 -16.28 -9.67
C THR A 190 -16.00 -16.42 -10.06
N CYS A 191 -15.62 -17.61 -10.47
CA CYS A 191 -14.22 -17.97 -10.63
C CYS A 191 -13.91 -18.49 -12.01
N SER A 192 -12.75 -18.11 -12.49
CA SER A 192 -12.38 -18.34 -13.88
C SER A 192 -10.86 -18.41 -14.03
N GLY A 193 -10.41 -19.30 -14.91
CA GLY A 193 -9.02 -19.31 -15.33
C GLY A 193 -8.78 -18.14 -16.27
N LEU A 194 -7.68 -17.42 -16.05
CA LEU A 194 -7.10 -16.48 -16.99
C LEU A 194 -6.23 -17.29 -17.98
N GLY A 195 -6.24 -16.92 -19.26
CA GLY A 195 -5.33 -17.53 -20.21
C GLY A 195 -3.88 -17.31 -19.78
N ARG A 196 -2.97 -18.25 -20.10
CA ARG A 196 -1.53 -18.07 -19.84
C ARG A 196 -0.95 -16.81 -20.52
N SER A 197 -1.58 -16.33 -21.59
CA SER A 197 -1.27 -15.09 -22.29
C SER A 197 -1.66 -13.82 -21.51
N ASP A 198 -2.54 -13.96 -20.52
CA ASP A 198 -3.18 -12.85 -19.81
C ASP A 198 -2.57 -12.68 -18.40
N TYR A 199 -1.31 -13.09 -18.23
CA TYR A 199 -0.60 -12.95 -16.97
C TYR A 199 -0.31 -11.48 -16.68
N PHE A 200 -1.10 -10.88 -15.80
CA PHE A 200 -0.95 -9.48 -15.38
C PHE A 200 0.09 -9.37 -14.28
N ALA A 201 1.08 -8.51 -14.44
CA ALA A 201 2.02 -8.07 -13.41
C ALA A 201 1.31 -7.41 -12.22
N SER A 202 0.34 -6.56 -12.54
CA SER A 202 -0.43 -5.75 -11.59
C SER A 202 -1.84 -5.52 -12.10
N LEU A 203 -2.75 -5.20 -11.18
CA LEU A 203 -4.11 -4.76 -11.46
C LEU A 203 -4.38 -3.41 -10.80
N VAL A 204 -5.25 -2.60 -11.40
CA VAL A 204 -5.75 -1.35 -10.82
C VAL A 204 -7.21 -1.15 -11.20
N PHE A 205 -7.98 -0.52 -10.32
CA PHE A 205 -9.29 -0.01 -10.67
C PHE A 205 -9.20 1.47 -11.03
N TYR A 206 -9.55 1.82 -12.26
CA TYR A 206 -9.47 3.18 -12.78
C TYR A 206 -10.70 3.51 -13.63
N LYS A 207 -11.39 4.61 -13.30
CA LYS A 207 -12.58 5.12 -14.02
C LYS A 207 -13.57 4.00 -14.39
N ASP A 208 -14.03 3.26 -13.38
CA ASP A 208 -15.01 2.17 -13.51
C ASP A 208 -14.55 0.91 -14.25
N HIS A 209 -13.26 0.81 -14.59
CA HIS A 209 -12.69 -0.36 -15.24
C HIS A 209 -11.58 -1.00 -14.39
N ILE A 210 -11.49 -2.33 -14.44
CA ILE A 210 -10.31 -3.04 -13.92
C ILE A 210 -9.31 -3.17 -15.05
N LEU A 211 -8.13 -2.59 -14.87
CA LEU A 211 -7.05 -2.63 -15.83
C LEU A 211 -5.93 -3.53 -15.29
N GLY A 212 -5.42 -4.42 -16.15
CA GLY A 212 -4.25 -5.24 -15.86
C GLY A 212 -3.09 -4.89 -16.76
N ALA A 213 -1.89 -4.76 -16.19
CA ALA A 213 -0.68 -4.51 -16.96
C ALA A 213 0.20 -5.76 -17.07
N SER A 214 0.80 -5.98 -18.24
CA SER A 214 1.77 -7.05 -18.47
C SER A 214 3.18 -6.62 -18.06
N ASN A 215 4.09 -7.59 -17.83
CA ASN A 215 5.52 -7.30 -17.59
C ASN A 215 6.22 -6.65 -18.80
N ARG A 216 5.55 -6.50 -19.95
CA ARG A 216 6.09 -5.80 -21.13
C ARG A 216 5.36 -4.48 -21.40
N GLY A 217 4.60 -3.98 -20.41
CA GLY A 217 3.89 -2.71 -20.49
C GLY A 217 2.63 -2.72 -21.37
N GLY A 218 2.14 -3.89 -21.78
CA GLY A 218 0.82 -4.01 -22.37
C GLY A 218 -0.26 -3.83 -21.32
N VAL A 219 -1.44 -3.35 -21.73
CA VAL A 219 -2.57 -3.12 -20.82
C VAL A 219 -3.82 -3.77 -21.39
N LEU A 220 -4.56 -4.43 -20.50
CA LEU A 220 -5.79 -5.17 -20.78
C LEU A 220 -6.88 -4.63 -19.86
N SER A 221 -8.06 -4.37 -20.41
CA SER A 221 -9.26 -4.04 -19.66
C SER A 221 -10.04 -5.31 -19.37
N LEU A 222 -10.29 -5.60 -18.11
CA LEU A 222 -11.05 -6.77 -17.68
C LEU A 222 -12.53 -6.38 -17.55
N ASP A 223 -13.37 -6.99 -18.38
CA ASP A 223 -14.82 -6.93 -18.17
C ASP A 223 -15.21 -7.88 -17.02
N VAL A 224 -15.71 -7.30 -15.94
CA VAL A 224 -16.10 -8.00 -14.72
C VAL A 224 -17.61 -8.27 -14.66
N ASN A 225 -18.36 -7.98 -15.73
CA ASN A 225 -19.68 -8.58 -15.94
C ASN A 225 -19.54 -10.06 -16.30
N ILE A 226 -19.11 -10.83 -15.30
CA ILE A 226 -19.02 -12.28 -15.38
C ILE A 226 -20.44 -12.83 -15.22
N ASP A 227 -21.23 -12.72 -16.29
CA ASP A 227 -22.29 -13.70 -16.51
C ASP A 227 -21.61 -15.07 -16.62
N HIS A 228 -22.29 -16.11 -16.13
CA HIS A 228 -21.80 -17.45 -15.78
C HIS A 228 -21.04 -18.26 -16.88
N SER A 229 -20.60 -17.65 -17.98
CA SER A 229 -19.83 -18.28 -19.06
C SER A 229 -18.34 -17.89 -19.02
N LEU A 230 -17.52 -18.87 -18.62
CA LEU A 230 -16.14 -19.16 -19.04
C LEU A 230 -15.24 -17.97 -19.48
N VAL A 231 -14.28 -17.65 -18.59
CA VAL A 231 -13.09 -16.81 -18.80
C VAL A 231 -13.39 -15.30 -18.87
N PRO A 232 -12.79 -14.45 -18.00
CA PRO A 232 -12.89 -13.01 -18.14
C PRO A 232 -12.20 -12.67 -19.46
N LYS A 233 -12.94 -12.14 -20.43
CA LYS A 233 -12.33 -11.64 -21.66
C LYS A 233 -11.69 -10.30 -21.35
N GLY A 234 -10.36 -10.30 -21.29
CA GLY A 234 -9.60 -9.06 -21.29
C GLY A 234 -9.56 -8.47 -22.69
N GLU A 235 -10.05 -7.25 -22.88
CA GLU A 235 -9.81 -6.50 -24.11
C GLU A 235 -8.43 -5.86 -24.06
N LYS A 236 -7.57 -6.13 -25.05
CA LYS A 236 -6.23 -5.54 -25.09
C LYS A 236 -6.34 -4.08 -25.54
N ILE A 237 -6.28 -3.17 -24.57
CA ILE A 237 -6.33 -1.73 -24.85
C ILE A 237 -4.98 -1.17 -25.29
N LEU A 238 -3.87 -1.77 -24.86
CA LEU A 238 -2.52 -1.41 -25.29
C LEU A 238 -1.66 -2.64 -25.57
N PRO A 239 -0.94 -2.69 -26.70
CA PRO A 239 -0.04 -3.80 -27.03
C PRO A 239 1.17 -3.86 -26.07
N ASP A 240 1.88 -4.98 -26.04
CA ASP A 240 3.18 -5.02 -25.35
C ASP A 240 4.17 -4.12 -26.11
N LEU A 241 5.17 -3.59 -25.42
CA LEU A 241 6.24 -2.82 -26.06
C LEU A 241 7.26 -3.81 -26.67
N GLU A 242 7.42 -3.79 -27.99
CA GLU A 242 8.30 -4.74 -28.72
C GLU A 242 9.77 -4.65 -28.30
N HIS A 243 10.24 -3.45 -27.94
CA HIS A 243 11.63 -3.21 -27.53
C HIS A 243 11.88 -3.38 -26.03
N VAL A 244 10.83 -3.71 -25.26
CA VAL A 244 10.95 -3.97 -23.83
C VAL A 244 11.12 -5.47 -23.65
N ARG A 245 12.33 -5.89 -23.26
CA ARG A 245 12.52 -7.23 -22.65
C ARG A 245 11.64 -7.31 -21.40
N ASP A 246 11.28 -8.52 -20.98
CA ASP A 246 10.46 -8.72 -19.79
C ASP A 246 11.00 -7.88 -18.63
N SER A 247 10.23 -6.84 -18.25
CA SER A 247 10.59 -6.00 -17.11
C SER A 247 10.51 -6.84 -15.85
N SER A 248 11.32 -6.46 -14.86
CA SER A 248 11.31 -7.11 -13.56
C SER A 248 10.01 -6.80 -12.79
N GLY A 249 9.34 -5.70 -13.16
CA GLY A 249 7.97 -5.45 -12.76
C GLY A 249 7.32 -4.32 -13.56
N CYS A 250 5.99 -4.38 -13.65
CA CYS A 250 5.17 -3.37 -14.29
C CYS A 250 3.95 -3.08 -13.41
N PHE A 251 3.75 -1.81 -13.06
CA PHE A 251 2.59 -1.40 -12.27
C PHE A 251 1.85 -0.20 -12.84
N LEU A 252 0.54 -0.20 -12.59
CA LEU A 252 -0.35 0.93 -12.85
C LEU A 252 -0.70 1.61 -11.53
N VAL A 253 -0.70 2.93 -11.52
CA VAL A 253 -1.05 3.73 -10.36
C VAL A 253 -1.82 4.98 -10.77
N GLU A 254 -2.88 5.31 -10.03
CA GLU A 254 -3.58 6.58 -10.17
C GLU A 254 -2.78 7.66 -9.42
N ALA A 255 -2.32 8.68 -10.15
CA ALA A 255 -1.66 9.85 -9.60
C ALA A 255 -2.64 10.76 -8.87
N THR A 256 -2.15 11.66 -8.03
CA THR A 256 -3.00 12.57 -7.23
C THR A 256 -3.83 13.53 -8.08
N ASN A 257 -3.36 13.86 -9.28
CA ASN A 257 -4.07 14.66 -10.26
C ASN A 257 -5.14 13.87 -11.05
N GLY A 258 -5.32 12.57 -10.77
CA GLY A 258 -6.28 11.67 -11.44
C GLY A 258 -5.78 11.04 -12.75
N ASP A 259 -4.53 11.31 -13.15
CA ASP A 259 -3.92 10.63 -14.29
C ASP A 259 -3.59 9.18 -13.96
N LEU A 260 -3.72 8.29 -14.94
CA LEU A 260 -3.24 6.92 -14.82
C LEU A 260 -1.80 6.83 -15.32
N LEU A 261 -0.90 6.40 -14.44
CA LEU A 261 0.52 6.23 -14.74
C LEU A 261 0.86 4.74 -14.85
N MET A 262 1.78 4.42 -15.75
CA MET A 262 2.41 3.12 -15.88
C MET A 262 3.90 3.27 -15.60
N VAL A 263 4.42 2.39 -14.76
CA VAL A 263 5.84 2.33 -14.40
C VAL A 263 6.39 0.94 -14.73
N LEU A 264 7.48 0.91 -15.49
CA LEU A 264 8.28 -0.28 -15.75
C LEU A 264 9.56 -0.21 -14.91
N TRP A 265 9.91 -1.32 -14.26
CA TRP A 265 11.11 -1.47 -13.44
C TRP A 265 11.97 -2.62 -13.96
N TYR A 266 13.29 -2.40 -13.97
CA TYR A 266 14.25 -3.35 -14.51
C TYR A 266 15.37 -3.66 -13.50
N HIS A 267 15.56 -4.95 -13.18
CA HIS A 267 16.50 -5.43 -12.16
C HIS A 267 17.96 -5.37 -12.61
N ASP A 268 18.26 -5.61 -13.90
CA ASP A 268 19.62 -5.87 -14.40
C ASP A 268 20.19 -4.82 -15.38
N PHE A 269 19.69 -3.58 -15.37
CA PHE A 269 20.12 -2.55 -16.33
C PHE A 269 20.85 -1.38 -15.64
N ASP A 270 21.71 -0.69 -16.40
CA ASP A 270 22.36 0.57 -15.99
C ASP A 270 21.35 1.53 -15.34
N ILE A 271 21.80 2.31 -14.34
CA ILE A 271 20.99 3.30 -13.60
C ILE A 271 20.15 4.23 -14.49
N HIS A 272 20.58 4.42 -15.74
CA HIS A 272 19.95 5.28 -16.74
C HIS A 272 18.59 4.74 -17.23
N GLU A 273 18.36 3.43 -17.17
CA GLU A 273 17.11 2.78 -17.59
C GLU A 273 16.38 2.02 -16.46
N ARG A 274 16.76 2.22 -15.18
CA ARG A 274 16.16 1.52 -14.03
C ARG A 274 14.63 1.58 -14.01
N TYR A 275 14.06 2.73 -14.37
CA TYR A 275 12.62 2.96 -14.46
C TYR A 275 12.22 3.66 -15.77
N LYS A 276 11.08 3.24 -16.35
CA LYS A 276 10.42 3.96 -17.46
C LYS A 276 9.01 4.34 -17.08
N LEU A 277 8.67 5.61 -17.25
CA LEU A 277 7.37 6.19 -16.89
C LEU A 277 6.56 6.53 -18.13
N TYR A 278 5.29 6.18 -18.08
CA TYR A 278 4.32 6.53 -19.10
C TYR A 278 3.05 7.06 -18.45
N LYS A 279 2.46 8.07 -19.06
CA LYS A 279 1.09 8.49 -18.80
C LYS A 279 0.17 7.77 -19.78
N LEU A 280 -0.91 7.18 -19.27
CA LEU A 280 -1.94 6.54 -20.08
C LEU A 280 -3.06 7.54 -20.34
N LEU A 281 -3.32 7.81 -21.61
CA LEU A 281 -4.38 8.69 -22.07
C LEU A 281 -5.44 7.90 -22.83
N TYR A 282 -6.66 8.39 -22.76
CA TYR A 282 -7.75 7.95 -23.64
C TYR A 282 -8.24 9.17 -24.40
N SER A 283 -8.05 9.18 -25.72
CA SER A 283 -8.47 10.27 -26.59
C SER A 283 -8.99 9.71 -27.91
N ASN A 284 -10.04 10.33 -28.46
CA ASN A 284 -10.63 9.92 -29.75
C ASN A 284 -10.98 8.43 -29.87
N GLY A 285 -11.40 7.81 -28.76
CA GLY A 285 -11.76 6.38 -28.74
C GLY A 285 -10.56 5.43 -28.67
N GLN A 286 -9.32 5.93 -28.60
CA GLN A 286 -8.11 5.12 -28.53
C GLN A 286 -7.32 5.37 -27.25
N HIS A 287 -6.71 4.30 -26.76
CA HIS A 287 -5.75 4.37 -25.66
C HIS A 287 -4.37 4.66 -26.21
N GLU A 288 -3.70 5.64 -25.61
CA GLU A 288 -2.34 6.00 -25.92
C GLU A 288 -1.49 5.96 -24.66
N ARG A 289 -0.20 5.64 -24.83
CA ARG A 289 0.79 5.74 -23.77
C ARG A 289 1.84 6.77 -24.17
N ILE A 290 2.08 7.75 -23.32
CA ILE A 290 3.01 8.85 -23.59
C ILE A 290 4.14 8.77 -22.57
N PRO A 291 5.42 8.69 -23.00
CA PRO A 291 6.53 8.73 -22.06
C PRO A 291 6.56 10.07 -21.34
N ILE A 292 6.77 10.04 -20.03
CA ILE A 292 6.89 11.24 -19.19
C ILE A 292 8.23 11.24 -18.45
N ALA A 293 8.75 12.43 -18.18
CA ALA A 293 10.07 12.58 -17.56
C ALA A 293 10.04 12.53 -16.03
N ASN A 294 8.90 12.86 -15.40
CA ASN A 294 8.76 12.94 -13.95
C ASN A 294 7.30 12.66 -13.52
N LEU A 295 7.03 12.75 -12.21
CA LEU A 295 5.73 12.47 -11.60
C LEU A 295 4.97 13.76 -11.24
N SER A 296 5.35 14.92 -11.78
CA SER A 296 4.72 16.22 -11.50
C SER A 296 4.58 16.56 -10.01
N GLY A 297 5.56 16.15 -9.20
CA GLY A 297 5.59 16.39 -7.75
C GLY A 297 5.05 15.24 -6.90
N ASP A 298 4.44 14.23 -7.52
CA ASP A 298 4.06 13.01 -6.81
C ASP A 298 5.28 12.16 -6.42
N SER A 299 5.11 11.40 -5.35
CA SER A 299 5.97 10.29 -4.96
C SER A 299 5.16 8.99 -5.01
N ILE A 300 5.75 7.95 -5.57
CA ILE A 300 5.11 6.64 -5.65
C ILE A 300 5.77 5.70 -4.65
N PHE A 301 4.94 5.02 -3.87
CA PHE A 301 5.36 4.01 -2.93
C PHE A 301 4.95 2.63 -3.46
N TRP A 302 5.95 1.80 -3.74
CA TRP A 302 5.76 0.47 -4.30
C TRP A 302 6.34 -0.60 -3.35
N GLY A 303 5.47 -1.50 -2.91
CA GLY A 303 5.86 -2.69 -2.14
C GLY A 303 5.49 -3.95 -2.88
N ILE A 304 5.22 -5.04 -2.15
CA ILE A 304 4.78 -6.31 -2.75
C ILE A 304 3.35 -6.23 -3.33
N ASN A 305 2.57 -5.23 -2.91
CA ASN A 305 1.16 -5.05 -3.26
C ASN A 305 0.90 -3.77 -4.09
N HIS A 306 -0.38 -3.37 -4.20
CA HIS A 306 -0.79 -2.22 -5.00
C HIS A 306 0.01 -0.96 -4.67
N PRO A 307 0.59 -0.31 -5.69
CA PRO A 307 1.32 0.94 -5.54
C PRO A 307 0.38 2.05 -5.10
N VAL A 308 0.94 3.07 -4.45
CA VAL A 308 0.20 4.27 -4.04
C VAL A 308 0.97 5.50 -4.50
N SER A 309 0.27 6.45 -5.11
CA SER A 309 0.79 7.80 -5.39
C SER A 309 0.33 8.76 -4.31
N VAL A 310 1.23 9.65 -3.88
CA VAL A 310 0.94 10.77 -2.98
C VAL A 310 1.65 12.02 -3.46
N LEU A 311 1.12 13.19 -3.16
CA LEU A 311 1.77 14.45 -3.51
C LEU A 311 2.85 14.72 -2.46
N ALA A 312 4.11 14.89 -2.88
CA ALA A 312 5.21 15.04 -1.91
C ALA A 312 5.06 16.28 -1.01
N SER A 313 4.39 17.34 -1.50
CA SER A 313 4.11 18.53 -0.71
C SER A 313 3.15 18.29 0.45
N ASP A 314 2.30 17.26 0.36
CA ASP A 314 1.41 16.87 1.45
C ASP A 314 2.17 16.13 2.56
N TYR A 315 3.43 15.78 2.30
CA TYR A 315 4.28 15.01 3.20
C TYR A 315 5.71 15.61 3.29
N PRO A 316 5.87 16.87 3.74
CA PRO A 316 7.17 17.53 3.75
C PRO A 316 8.20 16.81 4.62
N GLY A 317 9.37 16.54 4.05
CA GLY A 317 10.49 15.88 4.74
C GLY A 317 10.38 14.36 4.86
N LEU A 318 9.30 13.77 4.36
CA LEU A 318 9.07 12.33 4.38
C LEU A 318 9.37 11.69 3.02
N CYS A 319 8.91 12.32 1.94
CA CYS A 319 9.23 11.87 0.59
C CYS A 319 9.67 13.04 -0.28
N ARG A 320 10.49 12.71 -1.26
CA ARG A 320 10.98 13.67 -2.25
C ARG A 320 10.01 13.71 -3.43
N PRO A 321 9.70 14.91 -3.96
CA PRO A 321 8.90 15.01 -5.18
C PRO A 321 9.61 14.25 -6.30
N ASN A 322 8.81 13.65 -7.19
CA ASN A 322 9.32 12.94 -8.35
C ASN A 322 10.20 11.73 -7.99
N SER A 323 9.88 11.03 -6.90
CA SER A 323 10.60 9.83 -6.46
C SER A 323 9.70 8.58 -6.42
N ILE A 324 10.29 7.42 -6.70
CA ILE A 324 9.74 6.10 -6.38
C ILE A 324 10.48 5.53 -5.18
N TYR A 325 9.72 4.93 -4.26
CA TYR A 325 10.21 4.18 -3.11
C TYR A 325 9.80 2.71 -3.28
N LEU A 326 10.74 1.86 -3.67
CA LEU A 326 10.55 0.44 -3.93
C LEU A 326 11.10 -0.41 -2.79
N ILE A 327 10.28 -1.30 -2.23
CA ILE A 327 10.80 -2.38 -1.37
C ILE A 327 11.20 -3.57 -2.23
N CYS A 328 12.49 -3.88 -2.28
CA CYS A 328 13.01 -5.02 -3.02
C CYS A 328 13.94 -5.88 -2.17
N GLN A 329 14.00 -7.18 -2.53
CA GLN A 329 14.90 -8.13 -1.91
C GLN A 329 16.24 -8.12 -2.63
N ARG A 330 17.33 -7.80 -1.92
CA ARG A 330 18.69 -7.81 -2.47
C ARG A 330 19.36 -9.17 -2.32
N GLN A 331 19.14 -9.81 -1.18
CA GLN A 331 19.64 -11.15 -0.81
C GLN A 331 18.50 -11.92 -0.12
N PRO A 332 18.57 -13.27 -0.01
CA PRO A 332 17.54 -14.08 0.65
C PRO A 332 17.13 -13.60 2.05
N SER A 333 17.99 -12.86 2.76
CA SER A 333 17.76 -12.30 4.10
C SER A 333 17.65 -10.77 4.15
N ASP A 334 17.97 -10.04 3.07
CA ASP A 334 18.20 -8.60 3.12
C ASP A 334 17.22 -7.87 2.22
N TYR A 335 16.43 -6.99 2.84
CA TYR A 335 15.47 -6.13 2.17
C TYR A 335 15.93 -4.68 2.26
N ILE A 336 15.75 -3.95 1.15
CA ILE A 336 16.08 -2.54 1.07
C ILE A 336 14.86 -1.74 0.61
N CYS A 337 14.83 -0.47 1.00
CA CYS A 337 14.02 0.54 0.34
C CYS A 337 14.90 1.27 -0.67
N GLU A 338 14.68 1.03 -1.96
CA GLU A 338 15.31 1.76 -3.05
C GLU A 338 14.50 3.04 -3.33
N GLU A 339 15.11 4.21 -3.13
CA GLU A 339 14.60 5.48 -3.64
C GLU A 339 15.24 5.78 -5.00
N PHE A 340 14.43 6.02 -6.02
CA PHE A 340 14.87 6.56 -7.30
C PHE A 340 14.16 7.88 -7.61
N ASN A 341 14.92 8.93 -7.89
CA ASN A 341 14.38 10.24 -8.23
C ASN A 341 14.49 10.53 -9.74
N PHE A 342 13.39 10.96 -10.35
CA PHE A 342 13.30 11.17 -11.80
C PHE A 342 13.94 12.48 -12.29
N GLU A 343 14.05 13.48 -11.43
CA GLU A 343 14.62 14.79 -11.80
C GLU A 343 16.13 14.73 -11.86
N ASP A 344 16.77 14.24 -10.79
CA ASP A 344 18.23 14.21 -10.66
C ASP A 344 18.85 12.85 -11.01
N ARG A 345 18.01 11.83 -11.28
CA ARG A 345 18.42 10.44 -11.57
C ARG A 345 19.22 9.79 -10.43
N SER A 346 19.13 10.34 -9.22
CA SER A 346 19.78 9.78 -8.04
C SER A 346 19.08 8.51 -7.58
N MET A 347 19.89 7.59 -7.08
CA MET A 347 19.44 6.36 -6.42
C MET A 347 19.97 6.36 -5.00
N ARG A 348 19.12 6.03 -4.03
CA ARG A 348 19.47 5.87 -2.63
C ARG A 348 18.89 4.57 -2.12
N GLU A 349 19.60 3.94 -1.20
CA GLU A 349 19.18 2.68 -0.61
C GLU A 349 19.19 2.86 0.91
N ASP A 350 18.09 2.51 1.54
CA ASP A 350 17.98 2.38 2.99
C ASP A 350 17.78 0.90 3.35
N GLU A 351 18.64 0.37 4.21
CA GLU A 351 18.49 -0.99 4.74
C GLU A 351 17.26 -1.09 5.65
N ILE A 352 16.56 -2.22 5.52
CA ILE A 352 15.45 -2.58 6.40
C ILE A 352 15.95 -3.72 7.28
N ASP A 353 16.27 -3.40 8.53
CA ASP A 353 16.81 -4.32 9.56
C ASP A 353 15.76 -5.33 10.07
N GLU A 354 15.13 -6.06 9.16
CA GLU A 354 14.05 -7.00 9.47
C GLU A 354 14.30 -8.34 8.79
N PRO A 355 14.93 -9.29 9.51
CA PRO A 355 15.24 -10.58 8.94
C PRO A 355 13.94 -11.33 8.63
N TYR A 356 13.93 -12.06 7.52
CA TYR A 356 12.82 -12.91 7.07
C TYR A 356 11.52 -12.15 6.79
N LEU A 357 11.62 -10.96 6.20
CA LEU A 357 10.47 -10.29 5.61
C LEU A 357 9.86 -11.20 4.52
N THR A 358 8.57 -11.47 4.65
CA THR A 358 7.80 -12.29 3.69
C THR A 358 6.92 -11.42 2.81
N SER A 359 6.58 -10.21 3.27
CA SER A 359 6.06 -9.16 2.42
C SER A 359 6.19 -7.77 3.08
N ALA A 360 6.06 -6.73 2.25
CA ALA A 360 6.08 -5.32 2.63
C ALA A 360 4.98 -4.56 1.89
N SER A 361 4.23 -3.67 2.56
CA SER A 361 3.30 -2.76 1.86
C SER A 361 3.20 -1.41 2.52
N TRP A 362 3.15 -0.39 1.68
CA TRP A 362 2.91 0.97 2.12
C TRP A 362 1.43 1.18 2.47
N ILE A 363 1.20 1.75 3.65
CA ILE A 363 -0.10 2.19 4.15
C ILE A 363 -0.02 3.70 4.23
N VAL A 364 -0.72 4.40 3.35
CA VAL A 364 -0.92 5.85 3.44
C VAL A 364 -2.20 6.12 4.24
N PRO A 365 -2.15 6.62 5.46
CA PRO A 365 -3.36 6.91 6.21
C PRO A 365 -4.25 7.94 5.49
N PRO A 366 -5.58 7.93 5.71
CA PRO A 366 -6.45 8.92 5.10
C PRO A 366 -5.98 10.34 5.43
N ILE A 367 -5.65 11.11 4.40
CA ILE A 367 -5.71 12.56 4.44
C ILE A 367 -7.20 12.88 4.62
N LYS A 368 -7.69 13.20 5.82
CA LYS A 368 -8.99 13.88 5.93
C LYS A 368 -8.81 15.26 5.25
N LEU A 369 -9.82 15.77 4.57
CA LEU A 369 -9.88 17.18 4.18
C LEU A 369 -10.63 17.95 5.26
#